data_AF-A0A1G3UT01-F1
#
_entry.id   AF-A0A1G3UT01-F1
#
_cell.length_a   1.000
_cell.length_b   1.000
_cell.length_c   1.000
_cell.angle_alpha   90.00
_cell.angle_beta   90.00
_cell.angle_gamma   90.00
#
_symmetry.space_group_name_H-M   'P 1'
#
loop_
_entity.id
_entity.type
_entity.pdbx_description
1 polymer ?
#
loop_
_entity_poly.entity_id
_entity_poly.type
_entity_poly.pdbx_seq_one_letter_code
_entity_poly.pdbx_strand_id
1 'polypeptide(L)'
;MSIETSATQALAAKALDYRALRQDMISSNIANADTPFYRPRDLRFEDTLAIEKAKILNQTSPKLQMAQTNSAHLPLHDEQSSLKATTFFRDGHMARND
;
A
#
# COMPACT_ATOMS: atom_id res chain seq x y z
N MET A 1 17.21 6.62 -24.10
CA MET A 1 15.80 6.92 -24.42
C MET A 1 14.97 5.72 -24.01
N SER A 2 14.19 5.82 -22.94
CA SER A 2 13.20 4.79 -22.59
C SER A 2 12.03 4.91 -23.56
N ILE A 3 11.61 3.78 -24.13
CA ILE A 3 10.36 3.72 -24.90
C ILE A 3 9.26 3.42 -23.89
N GLU A 4 8.44 4.42 -23.58
CA GLU A 4 7.20 4.24 -22.80
C GLU A 4 6.17 3.52 -23.69
N THR A 5 6.07 2.19 -23.56
CA THR A 5 5.18 1.36 -24.39
C THR A 5 3.71 1.41 -23.94
N SER A 6 3.43 1.80 -22.69
CA SER A 6 2.09 1.90 -22.11
C SER A 6 2.11 2.78 -20.86
N ALA A 7 0.99 3.47 -20.57
CA ALA A 7 0.80 4.23 -19.34
C ALA A 7 0.98 3.39 -18.05
N THR A 8 0.79 2.07 -18.16
CA THR A 8 0.96 1.12 -17.04
C THR A 8 2.39 0.60 -16.87
N GLN A 9 3.32 0.93 -17.76
CA GLN A 9 4.68 0.38 -17.74
C GLN A 9 5.43 0.77 -16.45
N ALA A 10 5.36 2.03 -16.06
CA ALA A 10 5.95 2.53 -14.81
C ALA A 10 5.33 1.85 -13.57
N LEU A 11 4.03 1.57 -13.61
CA LEU A 11 3.32 0.87 -12.54
C LEU A 11 3.78 -0.59 -12.42
N ALA A 12 4.01 -1.27 -13.54
CA ALA A 12 4.52 -2.63 -13.57
C ALA A 12 5.96 -2.72 -13.03
N ALA A 13 6.83 -1.78 -13.40
CA ALA A 13 8.19 -1.69 -12.87
C ALA A 13 8.18 -1.52 -11.34
N LYS A 14 7.40 -0.57 -10.81
CA LYS A 14 7.20 -0.42 -9.37
C LYS A 14 6.73 -1.71 -8.72
N ALA A 15 5.73 -2.39 -9.29
CA ALA A 15 5.20 -3.63 -8.73
C ALA A 15 6.28 -4.74 -8.63
N LEU A 16 7.23 -4.80 -9.57
CA LEU A 16 8.38 -5.70 -9.50
C LEU A 16 9.33 -5.32 -8.37
N ASP A 17 9.65 -4.04 -8.21
CA ASP A 17 10.49 -3.55 -7.12
C ASP A 17 9.89 -3.90 -5.75
N TYR A 18 8.58 -3.73 -5.58
CA TYR A 18 7.89 -4.11 -4.34
C TYR A 18 7.88 -5.62 -4.09
N ARG A 19 7.80 -6.44 -5.14
CA ARG A 19 7.94 -7.90 -4.99
C ARG A 19 9.35 -8.28 -4.54
N ALA A 20 10.38 -7.64 -5.09
CA ALA A 20 11.75 -7.84 -4.62
C ALA A 20 11.89 -7.45 -3.14
N LEU A 21 11.36 -6.28 -2.75
CA LEU A 21 11.39 -5.83 -1.36
C LEU A 21 10.65 -6.78 -0.40
N ARG A 22 9.48 -7.33 -0.81
CA ARG A 22 8.79 -8.34 0.00
C ARG A 22 9.60 -9.63 0.10
N GLN A 23 10.28 -10.04 -0.97
CA GLN A 23 11.15 -11.22 -0.94
C GLN A 23 12.29 -11.04 0.06
N ASP A 24 12.92 -9.87 0.09
CA ASP A 24 13.98 -9.54 1.05
C ASP A 24 13.45 -9.57 2.50
N MET A 25 12.23 -9.05 2.71
CA MET A 25 11.57 -9.09 4.01
C MET A 25 11.24 -10.51 4.46
N ILE A 26 10.77 -11.37 3.55
CA ILE A 26 10.53 -12.79 3.83
C ILE A 26 11.84 -13.49 4.19
N SER A 27 12.91 -13.26 3.43
CA SER A 27 14.23 -13.80 3.72
C SER A 27 14.72 -13.38 5.11
N SER A 28 14.58 -12.10 5.45
CA SER A 28 14.92 -11.59 6.78
C SER A 28 14.07 -12.21 7.90
N ASN A 29 12.77 -12.42 7.68
CA ASN A 29 11.89 -13.08 8.64
C ASN A 29 12.30 -14.54 8.85
N ILE A 30 12.67 -15.27 7.79
CA ILE A 30 13.13 -16.66 7.87
C ILE A 30 14.45 -16.74 8.63
N ALA A 31 15.41 -15.87 8.31
CA ALA A 31 16.72 -15.85 8.96
C ALA A 31 16.64 -15.59 10.48
N ASN A 32 15.64 -14.84 10.93
CA ASN A 32 15.44 -14.48 12.34
C ASN A 32 14.33 -15.29 13.02
N ALA A 33 13.76 -16.30 12.35
CA ALA A 33 12.61 -17.05 12.86
C ALA A 33 12.85 -17.68 14.25
N ASP A 34 14.08 -18.15 14.50
CA ASP A 34 14.47 -18.80 15.76
C ASP A 34 15.07 -17.83 16.79
N THR A 35 15.09 -16.52 16.50
CA THR A 35 15.62 -15.53 17.44
C THR A 35 14.57 -15.19 18.52
N PRO A 36 14.89 -15.32 19.82
CA PRO A 36 13.94 -15.01 20.89
C PRO A 36 13.36 -13.60 20.76
N PHE A 37 12.06 -13.45 21.01
CA PHE A 37 11.30 -12.19 20.94
C PHE A 37 11.22 -11.52 19.56
N TYR A 38 11.61 -12.20 18.47
CA TYR A 38 11.47 -11.65 17.12
C TYR A 38 10.00 -11.49 16.71
N ARG A 39 9.70 -10.39 16.00
CA ARG A 39 8.38 -10.10 15.43
C ARG A 39 8.49 -9.96 13.92
N PRO A 40 7.94 -10.91 13.14
CA PRO A 40 7.97 -10.84 11.69
C PRO A 40 7.22 -9.62 11.18
N ARG A 41 7.71 -9.02 10.09
CA ARG A 41 7.07 -7.88 9.42
C ARG A 41 6.52 -8.27 8.05
N ASP A 42 5.54 -7.53 7.58
CA ASP A 42 5.04 -7.58 6.21
C ASP A 42 4.75 -6.17 5.69
N LEU A 43 4.50 -6.08 4.39
CA LEU A 43 4.28 -4.85 3.64
C LEU A 43 2.96 -4.95 2.87
N ARG A 44 2.02 -4.02 3.09
CA ARG A 44 0.80 -3.88 2.27
C ARG A 44 1.01 -2.78 1.24
N PHE A 45 1.12 -3.17 -0.03
CA PHE A 45 1.28 -2.26 -1.17
C PHE A 45 0.16 -2.42 -2.21
N GLU A 46 -0.69 -3.42 -2.05
CA GLU A 46 -1.79 -3.76 -2.95
C GLU A 46 -2.79 -2.60 -3.04
N ASP A 47 -3.14 -1.99 -1.90
CA ASP A 47 -4.07 -0.87 -1.82
C ASP A 47 -3.50 0.37 -2.54
N THR A 48 -2.22 0.68 -2.31
CA THR A 48 -1.54 1.83 -2.95
C THR A 48 -1.37 1.61 -4.45
N LEU A 49 -1.07 0.39 -4.89
CA LEU A 49 -0.99 0.04 -6.31
C LEU A 49 -2.34 0.18 -6.99
N ALA A 50 -3.43 -0.24 -6.33
CA ALA A 50 -4.78 -0.10 -6.85
C ALA A 50 -5.18 1.38 -7.03
N ILE A 51 -4.84 2.23 -6.05
CA ILE A 51 -5.07 3.68 -6.13
C ILE A 51 -4.25 4.30 -7.28
N GLU A 52 -2.95 3.99 -7.38
CA GLU A 52 -2.10 4.50 -8.47
C GLU A 52 -2.62 4.04 -9.84
N LYS A 53 -3.04 2.78 -9.97
CA LYS A 53 -3.66 2.24 -11.18
C LYS A 53 -4.92 3.02 -11.56
N ALA A 54 -5.83 3.23 -10.62
CA ALA A 54 -7.09 3.95 -10.86
C ALA A 54 -6.83 5.40 -11.28
N LYS A 55 -5.79 6.04 -10.72
CA LYS A 55 -5.34 7.37 -11.11
C LYS A 55 -4.80 7.41 -12.54
N ILE A 56 -3.92 6.48 -12.91
CA ILE A 56 -3.32 6.41 -14.27
C ILE A 56 -4.40 6.14 -15.33
N LEU A 57 -5.37 5.29 -15.03
CA LEU A 57 -6.44 4.92 -15.96
C LEU A 57 -7.62 5.91 -15.97
N ASN A 58 -7.54 7.02 -15.22
CA ASN A 58 -8.64 7.96 -15.01
C ASN A 58 -9.94 7.29 -14.55
N GLN A 59 -9.85 6.14 -13.86
CA GLN A 59 -10.98 5.41 -13.26
C GLN A 59 -11.34 5.94 -11.88
N THR A 60 -11.03 7.20 -11.61
CA THR A 60 -11.33 7.82 -10.32
C THR A 60 -12.83 8.12 -10.30
N SER A 61 -13.57 7.42 -9.44
CA SER A 61 -14.97 7.76 -9.17
C SER A 61 -15.03 9.22 -8.69
N PRO A 62 -16.03 10.01 -9.11
CA PRO A 62 -16.16 11.39 -8.65
C PRO A 62 -16.20 11.39 -7.11
N LYS A 63 -15.18 11.97 -6.48
CA LYS A 63 -15.11 12.09 -5.02
C LYS A 63 -16.26 13.02 -4.61
N LEU A 64 -17.28 12.47 -3.97
CA LEU A 64 -18.41 13.24 -3.49
C LEU A 64 -17.91 14.21 -2.42
N GLN A 65 -18.12 15.51 -2.62
CA GLN A 65 -17.78 16.49 -1.60
C GLN A 65 -18.75 16.36 -0.43
N MET A 66 -18.22 16.27 0.78
CA MET A 66 -19.03 16.30 1.99
C MET A 66 -19.49 17.75 2.23
N ALA A 67 -20.79 17.97 2.30
CA ALA A 67 -21.32 19.28 2.64
C ALA A 67 -21.14 19.54 4.15
N GLN A 68 -20.43 20.62 4.50
CA GLN A 68 -20.51 21.15 5.86
C GLN A 68 -21.81 21.94 5.99
N THR A 69 -22.71 21.45 6.83
CA THR A 69 -24.01 22.08 7.06
C THR A 69 -23.93 23.30 7.97
N ASN A 70 -22.89 23.40 8.80
CA ASN A 70 -22.68 24.49 9.74
C ASN A 70 -21.17 24.75 9.90
N SER A 71 -20.78 26.03 10.00
CA SER A 71 -19.40 26.48 10.19
C SER A 71 -18.79 26.06 11.54
N ALA A 72 -19.59 25.67 12.53
CA ALA A 72 -19.11 25.10 13.79
C ALA A 72 -18.83 23.58 13.72
N HIS A 73 -19.17 22.90 12.62
CA HIS A 73 -18.86 21.48 12.47
C HIS A 73 -17.38 21.25 12.15
N LEU A 74 -16.86 20.10 12.58
CA LEU A 74 -15.49 19.70 12.28
C LEU A 74 -15.28 19.64 10.76
N PRO A 75 -14.24 20.30 10.22
CA PRO A 75 -13.89 20.18 8.82
C PRO A 75 -13.36 18.79 8.52
N LEU A 76 -13.79 18.24 7.39
CA LEU A 76 -13.19 17.05 6.84
C LEU A 76 -11.72 17.37 6.54
N HIS A 77 -10.83 16.80 7.34
CA HIS A 77 -9.43 16.71 6.95
C HIS A 77 -9.33 15.56 5.97
N ASP A 78 -8.92 15.88 4.74
CA ASP A 78 -8.49 14.85 3.81
C ASP A 78 -7.16 14.34 4.33
N GLU A 79 -7.21 13.38 5.24
CA GLU A 79 -6.07 12.56 5.59
C GLU A 79 -5.68 11.86 4.28
N GLN A 80 -4.80 12.48 3.51
CA GLN A 80 -4.02 11.76 2.52
C GLN A 80 -3.17 10.80 3.34
N SER A 81 -3.77 9.65 3.68
CA SER A 81 -3.06 8.48 4.12
C SER A 81 -1.90 8.37 3.15
N SER A 82 -0.71 8.62 3.69
CA SER A 82 0.47 8.73 2.84
C SER A 82 0.44 7.50 1.94
N LEU A 83 0.51 7.67 0.62
CA LEU A 83 0.47 6.57 -0.36
C LEU A 83 1.72 5.66 -0.24
N LYS A 84 2.31 5.62 0.94
CA LYS A 84 3.41 4.79 1.36
C LYS A 84 2.84 3.42 1.68
N ALA A 85 3.53 2.40 1.20
CA ALA A 85 3.29 1.03 1.62
C ALA A 85 3.32 0.96 3.15
N THR A 86 2.29 0.37 3.75
CA THR A 86 2.21 0.24 5.21
C THR A 86 2.93 -1.04 5.61
N THR A 87 4.01 -0.90 6.38
CA THR A 87 4.65 -2.04 7.03
C THR A 87 3.94 -2.35 8.33
N PHE A 88 3.61 -3.61 8.57
CA PHE A 88 2.94 -4.05 9.79
C PHE A 88 3.63 -5.31 10.34
N PHE A 89 3.45 -5.58 11.62
CA PHE A 89 3.90 -6.84 12.20
C PHE A 89 2.90 -7.94 11.83
N ARG A 90 3.39 -9.12 11.46
CA ARG A 90 2.54 -10.29 11.25
C ARG A 90 2.14 -10.82 12.62
N ASP A 91 1.12 -10.21 13.19
CA ASP A 91 0.52 -10.68 14.43
C ASP A 91 -0.12 -12.04 14.12
N GLY A 92 0.37 -13.11 14.74
CA GLY A 92 -0.07 -14.49 14.46
C GLY A 92 -1.56 -14.75 14.68
N HIS A 93 -2.31 -13.78 15.23
CA HIS A 93 -3.77 -13.85 15.40
C HIS A 93 -4.58 -13.55 14.13
N MET A 94 -3.98 -13.00 13.07
CA MET A 94 -4.68 -12.74 11.79
C MET A 94 -4.28 -13.70 10.67
N ALA A 95 -3.47 -14.72 10.96
CA ALA A 95 -2.93 -15.66 9.96
C ALA A 95 -3.80 -16.91 9.73
N ARG A 96 -4.97 -16.99 10.37
CA ARG A 96 -6.02 -17.95 9.99
C ARG A 96 -7.11 -17.22 9.24
N ASN A 97 -6.97 -17.26 7.93
CA ASN A 97 -8.07 -17.09 6.99
C ASN A 97 -8.42 -18.51 6.54
N ASP A 98 -8.96 -19.30 7.47
CA ASP A 98 -9.86 -20.41 7.14
C ASP A 98 -11.20 -19.87 6.61
#